data_AF-A0A920RMV2-F1
#
_entry.id   AF-A0A920RMV2-F1
#
_cell.length_a   1.000
_cell.length_b   1.000
_cell.length_c   1.000
_cell.angle_alpha   90.00
_cell.angle_beta   90.00
_cell.angle_gamma   90.00
#
_symmetry.space_group_name_H-M   'P 1'
#
loop_
_entity.id
_entity.type
_entity.pdbx_description
1 polymer ?
#
loop_
_entity_poly.entity_id
_entity_poly.type
_entity_poly.pdbx_seq_one_letter_code
_entity_poly.pdbx_strand_id
1 'polypeptide(L)'
;MARPSSGTSRVLAFHVASSRPKVALRDGDWKLLAHLGDPQIKPFGDIRAKDQQAIKTQKITRLELYNLAEDVGETRDRGTATRTGSSKWVPSPKACSGRCREETPTWRPGPGRDTKENGCLGREVAGFRLANQRHRQPSRRRRTDSLESQGEHCLGHSAAHRSNSLPVFTRRSVFTCVEPFGLAKLDLADGKVLWQRTSSYTDITSPGDWTTILKEVKQLKTITDEQTSLRKQREKLEDQLDKAKDKDALLAKIEKIEAREESLQEKADGMPRAARYTRADHPATVQRLHHCDADHRRSPGLDRLRQPGRDLL
;
A
#
# COMPACT_ATOMS: atom_id res chain seq x y z
N MET A 1 5.52 -39.79 12.93
CA MET A 1 5.97 -38.83 11.90
C MET A 1 4.76 -37.98 11.49
N ALA A 2 4.79 -36.67 11.76
CA ALA A 2 3.71 -35.77 11.37
C ALA A 2 3.70 -35.60 9.83
N ARG A 3 2.53 -35.71 9.20
CA ARG A 3 2.38 -35.39 7.77
C ARG A 3 2.65 -33.90 7.58
N PRO A 4 3.45 -33.48 6.58
CA PRO A 4 3.62 -32.07 6.27
C PRO A 4 2.25 -31.47 5.94
N SER A 5 1.94 -30.33 6.54
CA SER A 5 0.75 -29.55 6.19
C SER A 5 0.81 -29.23 4.71
N SER A 6 -0.31 -29.36 4.00
CA SER A 6 -0.42 -29.05 2.57
C SER A 6 -0.43 -27.52 2.34
N GLY A 7 0.58 -26.83 2.86
CA GLY A 7 0.79 -25.42 2.64
C GLY A 7 1.04 -25.17 1.15
N THR A 8 0.31 -24.23 0.57
CA THR A 8 0.64 -23.75 -0.77
C THR A 8 1.89 -22.88 -0.68
N SER A 9 3.03 -23.38 -1.14
CA SER A 9 4.27 -22.60 -1.21
C SER A 9 4.05 -21.35 -2.07
N ARG A 10 4.53 -20.19 -1.61
CA ARG A 10 4.38 -18.91 -2.32
C ARG A 10 5.73 -18.40 -2.77
N VAL A 11 5.84 -17.98 -4.02
CA VAL A 11 7.06 -17.39 -4.59
C VAL A 11 6.80 -15.93 -4.94
N LEU A 12 7.72 -15.06 -4.52
CA LEU A 12 7.71 -13.63 -4.78
C LEU A 12 9.04 -13.23 -5.41
N ALA A 13 9.02 -12.44 -6.49
CA ALA A 13 10.21 -11.92 -7.15
C ALA A 13 10.20 -10.38 -7.13
N PHE A 14 11.31 -9.80 -6.69
CA PHE A 14 11.51 -8.37 -6.45
C PHE A 14 12.77 -7.88 -7.15
N HIS A 15 12.80 -7.92 -8.49
CA HIS A 15 13.98 -7.55 -9.28
C HIS A 15 14.47 -6.10 -9.07
N VAL A 16 13.56 -5.21 -8.63
CA VAL A 16 13.78 -3.77 -8.51
C VAL A 16 13.88 -3.30 -7.05
N ALA A 17 13.71 -4.20 -6.08
CA ALA A 17 13.83 -3.85 -4.66
C ALA A 17 15.28 -3.45 -4.32
N SER A 18 15.46 -2.55 -3.35
CA SER A 18 16.79 -2.15 -2.85
C SER A 18 17.47 -3.28 -2.05
N SER A 19 16.71 -4.24 -1.54
CA SER A 19 17.23 -5.41 -0.83
C SER A 19 18.15 -6.25 -1.71
N ARG A 20 19.19 -6.84 -1.11
CA ARG A 20 20.07 -7.80 -1.79
C ARG A 20 19.32 -9.07 -2.28
N PRO A 21 18.50 -9.75 -1.46
CA PRO A 21 17.69 -10.86 -1.95
C PRO A 21 16.63 -10.33 -2.92
N LYS A 22 16.45 -11.04 -4.04
CA LYS A 22 15.52 -10.67 -5.12
C LYS A 22 14.40 -11.67 -5.30
N VAL A 23 14.51 -12.87 -4.74
CA VAL A 23 13.44 -13.87 -4.77
C VAL A 23 13.23 -14.37 -3.35
N ALA A 24 11.98 -14.49 -2.94
CA ALA A 24 11.57 -15.06 -1.68
C ALA A 24 10.59 -16.21 -1.92
N LEU A 25 10.82 -17.34 -1.27
CA LEU A 25 9.88 -18.47 -1.23
C LEU A 25 9.49 -18.69 0.23
N ARG A 26 8.18 -18.79 0.48
CA ARG A 26 7.62 -19.07 1.80
C ARG A 26 6.86 -20.39 1.76
N ASP A 27 7.17 -21.27 2.72
CA ASP A 27 6.44 -22.51 2.94
C ASP A 27 6.34 -22.80 4.45
N GLY A 28 5.12 -22.69 4.99
CA GLY A 28 4.88 -22.77 6.43
C GLY A 28 5.77 -21.80 7.21
N ASP A 29 6.57 -22.34 8.12
CA ASP A 29 7.51 -21.60 8.97
C ASP A 29 8.85 -21.29 8.29
N TRP A 30 9.11 -21.87 7.12
CA TRP A 30 10.37 -21.71 6.39
C TRP A 30 10.30 -20.59 5.35
N LYS A 31 11.36 -19.78 5.31
CA LYS A 31 11.55 -18.71 4.33
C LYS A 31 12.90 -18.92 3.67
N LEU A 32 12.89 -19.03 2.35
CA LEU A 32 14.09 -19.10 1.55
C LEU A 32 14.24 -17.80 0.77
N LEU A 33 15.42 -17.20 0.83
CA LEU A 33 15.81 -16.03 0.04
C LEU A 33 16.85 -16.43 -0.99
N ALA A 34 16.74 -15.87 -2.20
CA ALA A 34 17.74 -16.03 -3.24
C ALA A 34 18.28 -14.67 -3.70
N HIS A 35 19.60 -14.63 -3.84
CA HIS A 35 20.33 -13.50 -4.39
C HIS A 35 20.58 -13.75 -5.86
N LEU A 36 20.34 -12.73 -6.67
CA LEU A 36 20.63 -12.75 -8.09
C LEU A 36 21.96 -12.02 -8.34
N GLY A 37 22.79 -12.57 -9.21
CA GLY A 37 24.01 -11.95 -9.67
C GLY A 37 23.78 -10.83 -10.67
N ASP A 38 24.87 -10.34 -11.25
CA ASP A 38 24.84 -9.27 -12.24
C ASP A 38 24.08 -9.65 -13.53
N PRO A 39 23.48 -8.66 -14.21
CA PRO A 39 23.56 -7.22 -13.92
C PRO A 39 22.59 -6.77 -12.80
N GLN A 40 23.05 -5.92 -11.89
CA GLN A 40 22.17 -5.24 -10.92
C GLN A 40 21.29 -4.20 -11.62
N ILE A 41 19.98 -4.33 -11.44
CA ILE A 41 18.99 -3.39 -11.95
C ILE A 41 18.75 -2.34 -10.87
N LYS A 42 19.09 -1.07 -11.16
CA LYS A 42 18.83 0.04 -10.24
C LYS A 42 17.32 0.24 -10.06
N PRO A 43 16.83 0.59 -8.86
CA PRO A 43 15.43 0.95 -8.64
C PRO A 43 14.92 2.04 -9.61
N PHE A 44 13.72 1.87 -10.16
CA PHE A 44 13.16 2.71 -11.22
C PHE A 44 11.64 2.48 -11.35
N GLY A 45 10.95 3.43 -11.99
CA GLY A 45 9.49 3.43 -12.08
C GLY A 45 8.86 2.66 -13.25
N ASP A 46 9.62 2.31 -14.30
CA ASP A 46 9.11 1.68 -15.53
C ASP A 46 10.09 0.65 -16.10
N ILE A 47 9.70 -0.63 -16.28
CA ILE A 47 10.57 -1.70 -16.79
C ILE A 47 11.00 -1.46 -18.26
N ARG A 48 12.29 -1.17 -18.51
CA ARG A 48 12.83 -0.96 -19.87
C ARG A 48 13.18 -2.30 -20.51
N ALA A 49 13.27 -2.34 -21.84
CA ALA A 49 13.62 -3.56 -22.59
C ALA A 49 14.95 -4.19 -22.09
N LYS A 50 15.98 -3.37 -21.84
CA LYS A 50 17.25 -3.84 -21.28
C LYS A 50 17.12 -4.48 -19.90
N ASP A 51 16.21 -3.98 -19.07
CA ASP A 51 15.99 -4.52 -17.72
C ASP A 51 15.24 -5.85 -17.79
N GLN A 52 14.30 -6.02 -18.75
CA GLN A 52 13.66 -7.31 -19.00
C GLN A 52 14.66 -8.37 -19.43
N GLN A 53 15.59 -8.01 -20.32
CA GLN A 53 16.66 -8.91 -20.74
C GLN A 53 17.55 -9.28 -19.55
N ALA A 54 17.94 -8.30 -18.72
CA ALA A 54 18.69 -8.52 -17.49
C ALA A 54 17.97 -9.48 -16.52
N ILE A 55 16.67 -9.28 -16.28
CA ILE A 55 15.85 -10.14 -15.41
C ILE A 55 15.90 -11.60 -15.88
N LYS A 56 15.81 -11.83 -17.20
CA LYS A 56 15.82 -13.17 -17.79
C LYS A 56 17.18 -13.85 -17.72
N THR A 57 18.28 -13.09 -17.75
CA THR A 57 19.65 -13.65 -17.76
C THR A 57 20.27 -13.79 -16.37
N GLN A 58 19.73 -13.10 -15.36
CA GLN A 58 20.19 -13.16 -13.96
C GLN A 58 20.23 -14.60 -13.43
N LYS A 59 21.35 -14.98 -12.79
CA LYS A 59 21.55 -16.29 -12.17
C LYS A 59 21.51 -16.17 -10.64
N ILE A 60 21.03 -17.22 -9.96
CA ILE A 60 21.14 -17.30 -8.49
C ILE A 60 22.61 -17.45 -8.11
N THR A 61 23.11 -16.56 -7.26
CA THR A 61 24.49 -16.57 -6.74
C THR A 61 24.56 -17.08 -5.30
N ARG A 62 23.56 -16.77 -4.48
CA ARG A 62 23.49 -17.15 -3.06
C ARG A 62 22.07 -17.49 -2.64
N LEU A 63 21.95 -18.39 -1.67
CA LEU A 63 20.71 -18.78 -1.02
C LEU A 63 20.86 -18.60 0.49
N GLU A 64 19.80 -18.13 1.14
CA GLU A 64 19.70 -18.00 2.60
C GLU A 64 18.39 -18.67 3.05
N LEU A 65 18.41 -19.38 4.17
CA LEU A 65 17.24 -20.13 4.67
C LEU A 65 16.97 -19.77 6.14
N TYR A 66 15.74 -19.40 6.43
CA TYR A 66 15.30 -18.98 7.76
C TYR A 66 14.08 -19.79 8.22
N ASN A 67 14.03 -20.08 9.52
CA ASN A 67 12.84 -20.58 10.19
C ASN A 67 12.22 -19.42 10.97
N LEU A 68 11.13 -18.84 10.47
CA LEU A 68 10.53 -17.64 11.07
C LEU A 68 9.75 -17.94 12.36
N ALA A 69 9.42 -19.19 12.66
CA ALA A 69 8.83 -19.53 13.95
C ALA A 69 9.85 -19.36 15.10
N GLU A 70 11.12 -19.60 14.80
CA GLU A 70 12.22 -19.45 15.76
C GLU A 70 12.93 -18.10 15.66
N ASP A 71 12.99 -17.53 14.46
CA ASP A 71 13.77 -16.34 14.13
C ASP A 71 13.02 -15.47 13.12
N VAL A 72 11.99 -14.77 13.61
CA VAL A 72 11.19 -13.83 12.82
C VAL A 72 12.03 -12.66 12.25
N GLY A 73 13.17 -12.36 12.89
CA GLY A 73 14.09 -11.30 12.48
C GLY A 73 15.06 -11.68 11.37
N GLU A 74 15.04 -12.93 10.88
CA GLU A 74 15.93 -13.42 9.82
C GLU A 74 17.42 -13.20 10.15
N THR A 75 17.77 -13.34 11.43
CA THR A 75 19.12 -13.08 11.96
C THR A 75 20.06 -14.27 11.81
N ARG A 76 19.52 -15.48 11.68
CA ARG A 76 20.26 -16.74 11.65
C ARG A 76 19.99 -17.52 10.37
N ASP A 77 20.86 -17.33 9.39
CA ASP A 77 20.86 -18.13 8.16
C ASP A 77 21.19 -19.60 8.46
N ARG A 78 20.21 -20.48 8.27
CA ARG A 78 20.31 -21.94 8.45
C ARG A 78 20.84 -22.63 7.19
N GLY A 79 20.89 -21.94 6.05
CA GLY A 79 21.23 -22.51 4.74
C GLY A 79 22.69 -22.93 4.62
N THR A 80 23.60 -22.22 5.30
CA THR A 80 25.05 -22.55 5.32
C THR A 80 25.35 -23.78 6.19
N ALA A 81 24.56 -24.03 7.23
CA ALA A 81 24.77 -25.12 8.20
C ALA A 81 24.19 -26.48 7.76
N THR A 82 23.29 -26.51 6.79
CA THR A 82 22.51 -27.72 6.43
C THR A 82 22.63 -28.09 4.95
N ARG A 83 23.85 -28.24 4.44
CA ARG A 83 24.05 -28.72 3.05
C ARG A 83 23.72 -30.22 2.88
N THR A 84 23.70 -30.99 3.97
CA THR A 84 23.49 -32.45 3.95
C THR A 84 22.09 -32.92 4.37
N GLY A 85 21.27 -32.08 5.02
CA GLY A 85 19.97 -32.50 5.60
C GLY A 85 18.72 -31.89 4.95
N SER A 86 18.86 -30.91 4.05
CA SER A 86 17.75 -30.08 3.54
C SER A 86 17.05 -30.61 2.28
N SER A 87 17.45 -31.77 1.74
CA SER A 87 16.98 -32.27 0.43
C SER A 87 15.48 -32.56 0.36
N LYS A 88 14.78 -32.69 1.49
CA LYS A 88 13.36 -33.05 1.53
C LYS A 88 12.38 -31.87 1.49
N TRP A 89 12.81 -30.64 1.75
CA TRP A 89 11.86 -29.61 2.19
C TRP A 89 11.58 -28.48 1.22
N VAL A 90 12.39 -28.28 0.17
CA VAL A 90 12.12 -27.23 -0.82
C VAL A 90 12.51 -27.73 -2.21
N PRO A 91 11.63 -27.60 -3.23
CA PRO A 91 12.04 -27.73 -4.62
C PRO A 91 13.29 -26.89 -4.85
N SER A 92 14.28 -27.41 -5.59
CA SER A 92 15.53 -26.70 -5.85
C SER A 92 15.23 -25.24 -6.24
N PRO A 93 15.77 -24.23 -5.55
CA PRO A 93 15.50 -22.82 -5.84
C PRO A 93 15.90 -22.43 -7.27
N LYS A 94 16.82 -23.18 -7.86
CA LYS A 94 17.18 -23.11 -9.28
C LYS A 94 16.01 -23.50 -10.18
N ALA A 95 15.24 -24.51 -9.82
CA ALA A 95 14.05 -24.93 -10.56
C ALA A 95 12.92 -23.90 -10.44
N CYS A 96 12.67 -23.38 -9.22
CA CYS A 96 11.67 -22.32 -9.03
C CYS A 96 12.05 -21.03 -9.78
N SER A 97 13.31 -20.60 -9.72
CA SER A 97 13.76 -19.39 -10.45
C SER A 97 13.85 -19.57 -11.95
N GLY A 98 14.19 -20.77 -12.45
CA GLY A 98 14.05 -21.11 -13.86
C GLY A 98 12.62 -20.93 -14.33
N ARG A 99 11.67 -21.59 -13.64
CA ARG A 99 10.25 -21.51 -13.96
C ARG A 99 9.69 -20.09 -13.85
N CYS A 100 10.06 -19.33 -12.81
CA CYS A 100 9.64 -17.93 -12.69
C CYS A 100 10.18 -17.08 -13.84
N ARG A 101 11.44 -17.27 -14.27
CA ARG A 101 12.02 -16.54 -15.42
C ARG A 101 11.33 -16.90 -16.74
N GLU A 102 10.99 -18.17 -16.93
CA GLU A 102 10.24 -18.66 -18.09
C GLU A 102 8.80 -18.11 -18.12
N GLU A 103 8.14 -18.06 -16.96
CA GLU A 103 6.77 -17.56 -16.81
C GLU A 103 6.69 -16.03 -16.72
N THR A 104 7.82 -15.32 -16.58
CA THR A 104 7.84 -13.86 -16.48
C THR A 104 7.40 -13.27 -17.83
N PRO A 105 6.29 -12.52 -17.89
CA PRO A 105 5.82 -11.93 -19.13
C PRO A 105 6.85 -10.96 -19.71
N THR A 106 6.96 -10.94 -21.03
CA THR A 106 7.71 -9.90 -21.73
C THR A 106 6.78 -8.71 -21.89
N TRP A 107 7.10 -7.61 -21.21
CA TRP A 107 6.31 -6.40 -21.27
C TRP A 107 6.65 -5.64 -22.56
N ARG A 108 5.65 -5.20 -23.30
CA ARG A 108 5.93 -4.19 -24.33
C ARG A 108 6.43 -2.94 -23.60
N PRO A 109 7.54 -2.32 -24.03
CA PRO A 109 7.92 -1.03 -23.49
C PRO A 109 6.71 -0.10 -23.63
N GLY A 110 6.34 0.58 -22.53
CA GLY A 110 5.29 1.59 -22.60
C GLY A 110 5.64 2.62 -23.68
N PRO A 111 4.65 3.34 -24.26
CA PRO A 111 4.93 4.41 -25.19
C PRO A 111 5.95 5.33 -24.51
N GLY A 112 7.17 5.34 -25.04
CA GLY A 112 8.21 6.19 -24.52
C GLY A 112 7.66 7.60 -24.53
N ARG A 113 7.79 8.33 -23.42
CA ARG A 113 7.76 9.78 -23.55
C ARG A 113 9.04 10.14 -24.30
N ASP A 114 8.97 10.10 -25.63
CA ASP A 114 9.96 10.80 -26.43
C ASP A 114 9.85 12.26 -26.01
N THR A 115 10.84 12.73 -25.25
CA THR A 115 10.94 14.12 -24.78
C THR A 115 11.31 15.08 -25.92
N LYS A 116 10.98 14.74 -27.16
CA LYS A 116 11.21 15.52 -28.37
C LYS A 116 10.00 15.38 -29.28
N GLU A 117 8.97 16.17 -28.98
CA GLU A 117 7.93 16.72 -29.88
C GLU A 117 6.64 17.00 -29.08
N ASN A 118 6.66 18.06 -28.27
CA ASN A 118 5.41 18.71 -27.88
C ASN A 118 5.09 19.77 -28.94
N GLY A 119 4.51 19.31 -30.04
CA GLY A 119 4.06 20.16 -31.12
C GLY A 119 2.93 19.49 -31.88
N CYS A 120 1.78 19.28 -31.24
CA CYS A 120 0.48 19.25 -31.90
C CYS A 120 -0.70 19.29 -30.90
N LEU A 121 -1.32 20.47 -30.87
CA LEU A 121 -2.76 20.74 -31.01
C LEU A 121 -3.76 20.07 -30.07
N GLY A 122 -4.48 20.95 -29.36
CA GLY A 122 -5.60 20.61 -28.50
C GLY A 122 -6.72 19.86 -29.22
N ARG A 123 -7.09 18.74 -28.63
CA ARG A 123 -8.48 18.29 -28.57
C ARG A 123 -8.83 18.10 -27.11
N GLU A 124 -9.76 18.92 -26.63
CA GLU A 124 -10.43 18.69 -25.36
C GLU A 124 -11.09 17.31 -25.40
N VAL A 125 -10.64 16.42 -24.52
CA VAL A 125 -11.40 15.21 -24.17
C VAL A 125 -12.33 15.61 -23.04
N ALA A 126 -13.64 15.52 -23.31
CA ALA A 126 -14.70 15.86 -22.38
C ALA A 126 -14.51 15.14 -21.04
N GLY A 127 -14.21 15.92 -19.99
CA GLY A 127 -14.18 15.43 -18.62
C GLY A 127 -15.59 15.06 -18.14
N PHE A 128 -15.68 13.95 -17.41
CA PHE A 128 -16.84 13.60 -16.60
C PHE A 128 -17.12 14.72 -15.58
N ARG A 129 -18.14 15.55 -15.83
CA ARG A 129 -18.76 16.39 -14.81
C ARG A 129 -19.75 15.55 -14.01
N LEU A 130 -19.51 15.43 -12.70
CA LEU A 130 -20.55 15.07 -11.74
C LEU A 130 -21.62 16.17 -11.75
N ALA A 131 -22.75 15.88 -12.40
CA ALA A 131 -23.87 16.79 -12.50
C ALA A 131 -24.60 16.86 -11.15
N ASN A 132 -24.56 18.02 -10.52
CA ASN A 132 -25.51 18.42 -9.50
C ASN A 132 -26.08 19.77 -9.93
N GLN A 133 -27.17 19.77 -10.73
CA GLN A 133 -28.15 20.86 -10.75
C GLN A 133 -29.42 20.57 -11.58
N ARG A 134 -30.53 20.74 -10.86
CA ARG A 134 -31.93 21.04 -11.16
C ARG A 134 -32.34 21.44 -12.60
N HIS A 135 -33.49 20.87 -12.98
CA HIS A 135 -34.53 21.34 -13.93
C HIS A 135 -34.19 22.47 -14.93
N ARG A 136 -34.24 22.13 -16.23
CA ARG A 136 -35.16 22.70 -17.24
C ARG A 136 -35.08 21.91 -18.56
N GLN A 137 -36.24 21.53 -19.11
CA GLN A 137 -36.48 21.25 -20.54
C GLN A 137 -36.95 22.57 -21.21
N PRO A 138 -37.11 22.71 -22.55
CA PRO A 138 -37.03 21.75 -23.68
C PRO A 138 -36.01 22.21 -24.78
N SER A 139 -35.70 21.54 -25.91
CA SER A 139 -36.57 21.10 -27.01
C SER A 139 -35.88 20.20 -28.05
N ARG A 140 -36.69 19.37 -28.71
CA ARG A 140 -36.45 18.46 -29.86
C ARG A 140 -35.54 18.98 -30.99
N ARG A 141 -34.71 18.08 -31.55
CA ARG A 141 -34.70 17.72 -32.98
C ARG A 141 -34.02 16.36 -33.25
N ARG A 142 -34.60 15.63 -34.23
CA ARG A 142 -34.18 14.34 -34.83
C ARG A 142 -32.80 14.49 -35.52
N ARG A 143 -32.01 13.44 -35.83
CA ARG A 143 -32.29 12.24 -36.64
C ARG A 143 -31.13 11.21 -36.48
N THR A 144 -31.50 9.98 -36.82
CA THR A 144 -30.73 8.77 -37.15
C THR A 144 -29.31 8.98 -37.69
N ASP A 145 -28.38 8.12 -37.27
CA ASP A 145 -27.82 7.08 -38.14
C ASP A 145 -27.08 6.01 -37.32
N SER A 146 -27.41 4.75 -37.63
CA SER A 146 -26.78 3.56 -37.08
C SER A 146 -25.39 3.40 -37.68
N LEU A 147 -24.38 3.24 -36.84
CA LEU A 147 -23.12 2.63 -37.23
C LEU A 147 -22.80 1.53 -36.23
N GLU A 148 -22.91 0.28 -36.68
CA GLU A 148 -22.38 -0.89 -36.01
C GLU A 148 -20.87 -0.70 -35.80
N SER A 149 -20.48 -0.47 -34.56
CA SER A 149 -19.09 -0.59 -34.12
C SER A 149 -18.94 -1.97 -33.48
N GLN A 150 -18.16 -2.82 -34.15
CA GLN A 150 -17.68 -4.07 -33.58
C GLN A 150 -16.96 -3.77 -32.27
N GLY A 151 -17.40 -4.44 -31.20
CA GLY A 151 -16.87 -4.28 -29.85
C GLY A 151 -15.47 -4.88 -29.73
N GLU A 152 -14.44 -4.07 -29.98
CA GLU A 152 -13.18 -4.24 -29.29
C GLU A 152 -13.35 -3.66 -27.88
N HIS A 153 -13.41 -4.56 -26.89
CA HIS A 153 -13.29 -4.19 -25.48
C HIS A 153 -11.88 -3.67 -25.22
N CYS A 154 -11.63 -2.42 -25.59
CA CYS A 154 -10.51 -1.66 -25.08
C CYS A 154 -10.74 -1.46 -23.59
N LEU A 155 -10.05 -2.23 -22.76
CA LEU A 155 -9.87 -1.92 -21.35
C LEU A 155 -9.29 -0.51 -21.28
N GLY A 156 -10.16 0.46 -20.99
CA GLY A 156 -9.78 1.83 -20.72
C GLY A 156 -8.74 1.79 -19.60
N HIS A 157 -7.52 2.16 -19.92
CA HIS A 157 -6.47 2.35 -18.93
C HIS A 157 -6.80 3.62 -18.16
N SER A 158 -7.81 3.56 -17.27
CA SER A 158 -7.88 4.48 -16.15
C SER A 158 -6.53 4.43 -15.48
N ALA A 159 -5.92 5.60 -15.31
CA ALA A 159 -4.59 5.77 -14.76
C ALA A 159 -4.52 5.17 -13.34
N ALA A 160 -4.34 3.85 -13.28
CA ALA A 160 -4.08 3.13 -12.05
C ALA A 160 -2.80 3.74 -11.49
N HIS A 161 -2.92 4.34 -10.30
CA HIS A 161 -1.79 4.83 -9.54
C HIS A 161 -0.69 3.77 -9.60
N ARG A 162 0.49 4.16 -10.11
CA ARG A 162 1.62 3.26 -10.35
C ARG A 162 1.98 2.56 -9.04
N SER A 163 1.51 1.33 -8.88
CA SER A 163 1.83 0.52 -7.71
C SER A 163 3.29 0.07 -7.84
N ASN A 164 4.07 0.24 -6.77
CA ASN A 164 5.47 -0.20 -6.73
C ASN A 164 5.61 -1.73 -6.76
N SER A 165 4.50 -2.47 -6.66
CA SER A 165 4.48 -3.92 -6.82
C SER A 165 4.03 -4.30 -8.22
N LEU A 166 4.85 -5.11 -8.91
CA LEU A 166 4.42 -5.74 -10.15
C LEU A 166 3.30 -6.75 -9.84
N PRO A 167 2.23 -6.76 -10.64
CA PRO A 167 1.19 -7.78 -10.50
C PRO A 167 1.78 -9.18 -10.74
N VAL A 168 1.39 -10.15 -9.91
CA VAL A 168 1.81 -11.55 -10.03
C VAL A 168 0.72 -12.33 -10.75
N PHE A 169 1.00 -12.79 -11.95
CA PHE A 169 0.07 -13.59 -12.74
C PHE A 169 0.15 -15.06 -12.37
N THR A 170 -1.01 -15.70 -12.40
CA THR A 170 -1.20 -17.16 -12.35
C THR A 170 -2.07 -17.54 -13.54
N ARG A 171 -2.26 -18.85 -13.79
CA ARG A 171 -3.04 -19.33 -14.94
C ARG A 171 -4.43 -18.70 -15.11
N ARG A 172 -5.13 -18.37 -14.01
CA ARG A 172 -6.51 -17.86 -14.05
C ARG A 172 -6.73 -16.59 -13.24
N SER A 173 -5.69 -16.04 -12.63
CA SER A 173 -5.83 -14.89 -11.74
C SER A 173 -4.59 -14.03 -11.68
N VAL A 174 -4.76 -12.76 -11.34
CA VAL A 174 -3.67 -11.81 -11.09
C VAL A 174 -3.73 -11.32 -9.65
N PHE A 175 -2.60 -11.34 -8.95
CA PHE A 175 -2.46 -10.70 -7.65
C PHE A 175 -1.89 -9.30 -7.84
N THR A 176 -2.55 -8.29 -7.32
CA THR A 176 -2.10 -6.90 -7.39
C THR A 176 -2.32 -6.20 -6.07
N CYS A 177 -1.45 -5.24 -5.74
CA CYS A 177 -1.68 -4.37 -4.61
C CYS A 177 -2.72 -3.32 -5.00
N VAL A 178 -3.82 -3.25 -4.26
CA VAL A 178 -4.96 -2.36 -4.55
C VAL A 178 -4.81 -1.01 -3.83
N GLU A 179 -3.93 -0.92 -2.85
CA GLU A 179 -3.65 0.26 -2.01
C GLU A 179 -2.38 -0.06 -1.19
N PRO A 180 -1.77 0.87 -0.41
CA PRO A 180 -0.51 0.60 0.29
C PRO A 180 -0.54 -0.63 1.22
N PHE A 181 -1.72 -1.13 1.60
CA PHE A 181 -1.87 -2.36 2.39
C PHE A 181 -2.89 -3.36 1.85
N GLY A 182 -3.47 -3.11 0.68
CA GLY A 182 -4.43 -4.01 0.07
C GLY A 182 -3.74 -4.97 -0.89
N LEU A 183 -3.91 -6.28 -0.72
CA LEU A 183 -3.57 -7.27 -1.74
C LEU A 183 -4.87 -7.90 -2.24
N ALA A 184 -5.14 -7.80 -3.54
CA ALA A 184 -6.26 -8.49 -4.17
C ALA A 184 -5.79 -9.53 -5.16
N LYS A 185 -6.57 -10.60 -5.26
CA LYS A 185 -6.56 -11.60 -6.32
C LYS A 185 -7.75 -11.31 -7.22
N LEU A 186 -7.48 -10.96 -8.47
CA LEU A 186 -8.51 -10.74 -9.49
C LEU A 186 -8.55 -11.96 -10.41
N ASP A 187 -9.74 -12.36 -10.85
CA ASP A 187 -9.88 -13.31 -11.94
C ASP A 187 -9.40 -12.66 -13.24
N LEU A 188 -8.66 -13.41 -14.05
CA LEU A 188 -8.07 -12.88 -15.27
C LEU A 188 -9.09 -12.72 -16.41
N ALA A 189 -10.19 -13.49 -16.39
CA ALA A 189 -11.18 -13.49 -17.46
C ALA A 189 -12.13 -12.30 -17.36
N ASP A 190 -12.59 -11.96 -16.16
CA ASP A 190 -13.60 -10.91 -15.94
C ASP A 190 -13.14 -9.78 -15.01
N GLY A 191 -11.94 -9.87 -14.43
CA GLY A 191 -11.40 -8.88 -13.50
C GLY A 191 -12.03 -8.90 -12.10
N LYS A 192 -12.93 -9.86 -11.80
CA LYS A 192 -13.63 -9.93 -10.51
C LYS A 192 -12.65 -10.18 -9.36
N VAL A 193 -12.81 -9.46 -8.26
CA VAL A 193 -12.06 -9.71 -7.02
C VAL A 193 -12.48 -11.08 -6.46
N LEU A 194 -11.59 -12.06 -6.60
CA LEU A 194 -11.77 -13.41 -6.05
C LEU A 194 -11.42 -13.47 -4.57
N TRP A 195 -10.49 -12.63 -4.15
CA TRP A 195 -10.04 -12.52 -2.78
C TRP A 195 -9.37 -11.17 -2.57
N GLN A 196 -9.56 -10.58 -1.40
CA GLN A 196 -8.84 -9.37 -1.00
C GLN A 196 -8.51 -9.46 0.48
N ARG A 197 -7.28 -9.08 0.83
CA ARG A 197 -6.87 -8.86 2.21
C ARG A 197 -6.26 -7.48 2.29
N THR A 198 -6.83 -6.67 3.16
CA THR A 198 -6.24 -5.40 3.57
C THR A 198 -5.52 -5.67 4.87
N SER A 199 -4.20 -5.51 4.87
CA SER A 199 -3.46 -5.43 6.11
C SER A 199 -3.68 -4.04 6.71
N SER A 200 -3.70 -3.97 8.02
CA SER A 200 -3.56 -2.73 8.77
C SER A 200 -2.13 -2.65 9.30
N TYR A 201 -1.66 -1.46 9.66
CA TYR A 201 -0.39 -1.36 10.38
C TYR A 201 -0.42 -2.13 11.70
N THR A 202 -1.60 -2.30 12.32
CA THR A 202 -1.74 -3.13 13.51
C THR A 202 -1.44 -4.60 13.25
N ASP A 203 -1.61 -5.09 12.02
CA ASP A 203 -1.25 -6.47 11.66
C ASP A 203 0.25 -6.66 11.43
N ILE A 204 0.99 -5.58 11.15
CA ILE A 204 2.43 -5.59 10.87
C ILE A 204 3.23 -5.32 12.14
N THR A 205 2.62 -4.64 13.12
CA THR A 205 3.25 -4.32 14.40
C THR A 205 3.02 -5.46 15.39
N SER A 206 4.05 -5.85 16.15
CA SER A 206 3.91 -6.92 17.16
C SER A 206 2.74 -6.63 18.11
N PRO A 207 1.85 -7.60 18.41
CA PRO A 207 0.65 -7.39 19.23
C PRO A 207 0.93 -6.76 20.61
N GLY A 208 2.12 -6.97 21.18
CA GLY A 208 2.51 -6.42 22.48
C GLY A 208 2.80 -4.92 22.49
N ASP A 209 3.20 -4.34 21.36
CA ASP A 209 3.67 -2.96 21.30
C ASP A 209 2.56 -1.94 21.05
N TRP A 210 1.37 -2.39 20.62
CA TRP A 210 0.33 -1.48 20.16
C TRP A 210 -0.23 -0.58 21.27
N THR A 211 -0.36 -1.10 22.49
CA THR A 211 -0.84 -0.29 23.63
C THR A 211 0.13 0.84 23.98
N THR A 212 1.43 0.59 23.88
CA THR A 212 2.48 1.59 24.06
C THR A 212 2.44 2.62 22.94
N ILE A 213 2.33 2.18 21.68
CA ILE A 213 2.22 3.08 20.52
C ILE A 213 0.99 3.98 20.64
N LEU A 214 -0.17 3.44 21.04
CA LEU A 214 -1.38 4.24 21.22
C LEU A 214 -1.22 5.29 22.33
N LYS A 215 -0.51 4.98 23.41
CA LYS A 215 -0.19 5.95 24.47
C LYS A 215 0.71 7.06 23.93
N GLU A 216 1.78 6.72 23.21
CA GLU A 216 2.69 7.70 22.60
C GLU A 216 1.94 8.55 21.55
N VAL A 217 1.08 7.97 20.72
CA VAL A 217 0.24 8.70 19.74
C VAL A 217 -0.69 9.70 20.44
N LYS A 218 -1.30 9.31 21.56
CA LYS A 218 -2.16 10.20 22.35
C LYS A 218 -1.35 11.35 22.96
N GLN A 219 -0.18 11.06 23.50
CA GLN A 219 0.73 12.08 24.06
C GLN A 219 1.21 13.05 22.98
N LEU A 220 1.65 12.53 21.83
CA LEU A 220 2.08 13.33 20.69
C LEU A 220 0.96 14.25 20.19
N LYS A 221 -0.28 13.75 20.12
CA LYS A 221 -1.43 14.58 19.77
C LYS A 221 -1.61 15.75 20.74
N THR A 222 -1.58 15.51 22.05
CA THR A 222 -1.66 16.58 23.05
C THR A 222 -0.54 17.62 22.88
N ILE A 223 0.69 17.17 22.61
CA ILE A 223 1.83 18.05 22.34
C ILE A 223 1.59 18.91 21.09
N THR A 224 1.13 18.32 20.00
CA THR A 224 0.84 19.04 18.75
C THR A 224 -0.29 20.06 18.91
N ASP A 225 -1.34 19.72 19.65
CA ASP A 225 -2.45 20.63 19.97
C ASP A 225 -1.95 21.81 20.81
N GLU A 226 -1.08 21.56 21.80
CA GLU A 226 -0.47 22.60 22.64
C GLU A 226 0.46 23.52 21.83
N GLN A 227 1.35 22.96 20.99
CA GLN A 227 2.19 23.73 20.07
C GLN A 227 1.36 24.62 19.16
N THR A 228 0.26 24.11 18.62
CA THR A 228 -0.64 24.90 17.75
C THR A 228 -1.29 26.07 18.50
N SER A 229 -1.66 25.86 19.77
CA SER A 229 -2.18 26.93 20.62
C SER A 229 -1.12 27.99 20.92
N LEU A 230 0.11 27.57 21.25
CA LEU A 230 1.23 28.47 21.53
C LEU A 230 1.60 29.32 20.31
N ARG A 231 1.66 28.73 19.11
CA ARG A 231 1.93 29.46 17.87
C ARG A 231 0.92 30.57 17.62
N LYS A 232 -0.37 30.29 17.82
CA LYS A 232 -1.45 31.29 17.71
C LYS A 232 -1.35 32.39 18.78
N GLN A 233 -0.84 32.08 19.96
CA GLN A 233 -0.59 33.10 21.00
C GLN A 233 0.59 33.98 20.63
N ARG A 234 1.68 33.38 20.11
CA ARG A 234 2.86 34.12 19.62
C ARG A 234 2.48 35.10 18.51
N GLU A 235 1.78 34.63 17.48
CA GLU A 235 1.30 35.46 16.36
C GLU A 235 0.47 36.66 16.85
N LYS A 236 -0.43 36.46 17.81
CA LYS A 236 -1.20 37.57 18.41
C LYS A 236 -0.35 38.58 19.18
N LEU A 237 0.74 38.13 19.83
CA LEU A 237 1.64 39.03 20.55
C LEU A 237 2.55 39.80 19.57
N GLU A 238 2.97 39.15 18.48
CA GLU A 238 3.70 39.77 17.38
C GLU A 238 2.86 40.89 16.73
N ASP A 239 1.57 40.64 16.45
CA ASP A 239 0.63 41.66 15.94
C ASP A 239 0.41 42.86 16.89
N GLN A 240 0.62 42.66 18.19
CA GLN A 240 0.52 43.71 19.21
C GLN A 240 1.81 44.54 19.33
N LEU A 241 2.94 44.02 18.88
CA LEU A 241 4.27 44.60 19.07
C LEU A 241 4.39 46.00 18.44
N ASP A 242 3.76 46.22 17.28
CA ASP A 242 3.79 47.50 16.59
C ASP A 242 2.96 48.59 17.28
N LYS A 243 1.96 48.19 18.07
CA LYS A 243 0.98 49.09 18.69
C LYS A 243 1.26 49.36 20.17
N ALA A 244 2.07 48.52 20.81
CA ALA A 244 2.33 48.60 22.23
C ALA A 244 3.33 49.71 22.59
N LYS A 245 3.06 50.42 23.69
CA LYS A 245 4.02 51.36 24.30
C LYS A 245 5.16 50.63 25.00
N ASP A 246 4.89 49.45 25.54
CA ASP A 246 5.86 48.61 26.25
C ASP A 246 6.18 47.37 25.40
N LYS A 247 7.18 47.51 24.53
CA LYS A 247 7.60 46.45 23.60
C LYS A 247 8.42 45.38 24.32
N ASP A 248 9.22 45.77 25.31
CA ASP A 248 10.11 44.86 26.03
C ASP A 248 9.30 43.81 26.81
N ALA A 249 8.18 44.20 27.43
CA ALA A 249 7.30 43.25 28.11
C ALA A 249 6.62 42.25 27.15
N LEU A 250 6.36 42.63 25.90
CA LEU A 250 5.82 41.72 24.89
C LEU A 250 6.89 40.76 24.37
N LEU A 251 8.09 41.26 24.08
CA LEU A 251 9.23 40.42 23.65
C LEU A 251 9.56 39.35 24.69
N ALA A 252 9.57 39.69 25.98
CA ALA A 252 9.79 38.72 27.06
C ALA A 252 8.69 37.64 27.14
N LYS A 253 7.46 37.92 26.68
CA LYS A 253 6.39 36.90 26.59
C LYS A 253 6.56 36.01 25.37
N ILE A 254 6.97 36.58 24.23
CA ILE A 254 7.26 35.84 23.00
C ILE A 254 8.39 34.84 23.27
N GLU A 255 9.51 35.28 23.86
CA GLU A 255 10.65 34.43 24.21
C GLU A 255 10.24 33.24 25.12
N LYS A 256 9.37 33.48 26.11
CA LYS A 256 8.83 32.40 26.97
C LYS A 256 7.97 31.39 26.20
N ILE A 257 7.21 31.85 25.21
CA ILE A 257 6.41 30.96 24.36
C ILE A 257 7.34 30.13 23.47
N GLU A 258 8.35 30.75 22.85
CA GLU A 258 9.32 30.07 22.00
C GLU A 258 10.10 28.99 22.75
N ALA A 259 10.59 29.30 23.96
CA ALA A 259 11.26 28.30 24.81
C ALA A 259 10.35 27.10 25.15
N ARG A 260 9.04 27.33 25.34
CA ARG A 260 8.06 26.25 25.56
C ARG A 260 7.79 25.46 24.29
N GLU A 261 7.71 26.11 23.13
CA GLU A 261 7.57 25.44 21.84
C GLU A 261 8.76 24.51 21.56
N GLU A 262 9.99 24.96 21.84
CA GLU A 262 11.21 24.18 21.68
C GLU A 262 11.20 22.94 22.59
N SER A 263 10.86 23.10 23.88
CA SER A 263 10.75 21.96 24.81
C SER A 263 9.68 20.94 24.38
N LEU A 264 8.54 21.41 23.84
CA LEU A 264 7.51 20.53 23.29
C LEU A 264 7.98 19.83 22.01
N GLN A 265 8.75 20.51 21.18
CA GLN A 265 9.32 19.96 19.95
C GLN A 265 10.32 18.85 20.27
N GLU A 266 11.21 19.05 21.25
CA GLU A 266 12.16 18.02 21.70
C GLU A 266 11.43 16.77 22.20
N LYS A 267 10.33 16.95 22.96
CA LYS A 267 9.47 15.82 23.39
C LYS A 267 8.81 15.11 22.22
N ALA A 268 8.35 15.84 21.21
CA ALA A 268 7.76 15.26 20.01
C ALA A 268 8.80 14.46 19.20
N ASP A 269 10.02 14.99 19.06
CA ASP A 269 11.13 14.34 18.37
C ASP A 269 11.61 13.08 19.10
N GLY A 270 11.46 13.04 20.43
CA GLY A 270 11.64 11.86 21.26
C GLY A 270 10.61 10.73 21.07
N MET A 271 9.57 10.93 20.24
CA MET A 271 8.52 9.94 19.97
C MET A 271 8.47 9.50 18.48
N PRO A 272 9.57 8.97 17.91
CA PRO A 272 9.65 8.64 16.48
C PRO A 272 8.68 7.53 16.06
N ARG A 273 8.23 6.68 16.99
CA ARG A 273 7.23 5.65 16.72
C ARG A 273 5.84 6.27 16.54
N ALA A 274 5.39 7.10 17.46
CA ALA A 274 4.12 7.82 17.35
C ALA A 274 4.06 8.72 16.11
N ALA A 275 5.16 9.42 15.79
CA ALA A 275 5.24 10.30 14.64
C ALA A 275 4.97 9.58 13.29
N ARG A 276 5.29 8.28 13.20
CA ARG A 276 4.93 7.48 12.01
C ARG A 276 3.42 7.42 11.84
N TYR A 277 2.68 7.31 12.94
CA TYR A 277 1.24 7.06 12.95
C TYR A 277 0.35 8.30 12.94
N THR A 278 0.90 9.50 13.21
CA THR A 278 0.14 10.76 13.30
C THR A 278 0.26 11.68 12.08
N ARG A 279 1.16 11.40 11.13
CA ARG A 279 1.29 12.22 9.92
C ARG A 279 -0.05 12.27 9.16
N ALA A 280 -0.44 13.47 8.71
CA ALA A 280 -1.69 13.69 7.96
C ALA A 280 -1.72 12.87 6.66
N ASP A 281 -0.56 12.67 6.04
CA ASP A 281 -0.39 11.82 4.86
C ASP A 281 -0.35 10.33 5.19
N HIS A 282 -0.51 9.95 6.47
CA HIS A 282 -0.39 8.57 6.89
C HIS A 282 -1.73 7.83 6.70
N PRO A 283 -1.75 6.74 5.93
CA PRO A 283 -2.98 6.02 5.58
C PRO A 283 -3.74 5.45 6.80
N ALA A 284 -3.09 5.24 7.94
CA ALA A 284 -3.75 4.83 9.18
C ALA A 284 -4.70 5.91 9.74
N THR A 285 -4.37 7.19 9.57
CA THR A 285 -5.21 8.32 9.98
C THR A 285 -6.46 8.42 9.10
N VAL A 286 -6.31 8.14 7.80
CA VAL A 286 -7.41 8.15 6.82
C VAL A 286 -8.37 6.98 7.05
N GLN A 287 -7.88 5.79 7.40
CA GLN A 287 -8.73 4.61 7.66
C GLN A 287 -9.68 4.80 8.87
N ARG A 288 -9.30 5.57 9.89
CA ARG A 288 -10.16 5.84 11.05
C ARG A 288 -11.38 6.70 10.70
N LEU A 289 -11.26 7.62 9.76
CA LEU A 289 -12.39 8.43 9.29
C LEU A 289 -13.41 7.58 8.53
N HIS A 290 -12.97 6.53 7.81
CA HIS A 290 -13.87 5.67 7.05
C HIS A 290 -14.53 4.55 7.88
N HIS A 291 -13.90 4.06 8.95
CA HIS A 291 -14.52 3.03 9.80
C HIS A 291 -15.56 3.58 10.78
N CYS A 292 -15.45 4.84 11.23
CA CYS A 292 -16.45 5.41 12.14
C CYS A 292 -17.84 5.64 11.48
N ASP A 293 -17.93 5.75 10.15
CA ASP A 293 -19.21 5.90 9.45
C ASP A 293 -19.91 4.57 9.11
N ALA A 294 -19.21 3.43 9.17
CA ALA A 294 -19.76 2.13 8.80
C ALA A 294 -20.58 1.47 9.92
N ASP A 295 -20.31 1.80 11.19
CA ASP A 295 -20.94 1.16 12.35
C ASP A 295 -22.30 1.77 12.77
N HIS A 296 -22.81 2.78 12.06
CA HIS A 296 -24.15 3.36 12.32
C HIS A 296 -25.24 2.92 11.34
N ARG A 297 -24.99 1.93 10.48
CA ARG A 297 -26.02 1.35 9.58
C ARG A 297 -26.34 -0.13 9.85
N ARG A 298 -26.32 -0.57 11.11
CA ARG A 298 -27.08 -1.77 11.50
C ARG A 298 -28.45 -1.33 12.03
N SER A 299 -29.44 -1.32 11.14
CA SER A 299 -30.85 -1.19 11.52
C SER A 299 -31.23 -2.33 12.48
N PRO A 300 -31.72 -2.03 13.70
CA PRO A 300 -32.36 -3.04 14.52
C PRO A 300 -33.81 -3.17 14.07
N GLY A 301 -34.20 -4.36 13.58
CA GLY A 301 -35.61 -4.72 13.52
C GLY A 301 -36.04 -5.42 12.25
N LEU A 302 -36.17 -6.75 12.33
CA LEU A 302 -37.35 -7.51 11.91
C LEU A 302 -37.09 -9.01 12.08
N ASP A 303 -37.03 -9.50 13.31
CA ASP A 303 -37.35 -10.90 13.60
C ASP A 303 -38.72 -10.95 14.25
N ARG A 304 -39.75 -10.92 13.38
CA ARG A 304 -41.13 -11.20 13.74
C ARG A 304 -41.29 -12.70 13.95
N LEU A 305 -41.61 -13.04 15.20
CA LEU A 305 -42.35 -14.21 15.68
C LEU A 305 -43.05 -15.02 14.58
N ARG A 306 -42.56 -16.24 14.31
CA ARG A 306 -43.35 -17.34 13.75
C ARG A 306 -43.95 -18.12 14.91
N GLN A 307 -45.25 -17.97 15.15
CA GLN A 307 -46.01 -18.95 15.94
C GLN A 307 -46.40 -20.13 15.03
N PRO A 308 -46.24 -21.39 15.46
CA PRO A 308 -46.83 -22.53 14.78
C PRO A 308 -48.33 -22.60 15.08
N GLY A 309 -49.13 -22.79 14.02
CA GLY A 309 -50.57 -22.93 14.07
C GLY A 309 -51.01 -24.19 14.82
N ARG A 310 -52.14 -24.07 15.51
CA ARG A 310 -52.94 -25.16 16.04
C ARG A 310 -53.68 -25.83 14.89
N ASP A 311 -53.52 -27.14 14.78
CA ASP A 311 -54.38 -27.99 13.97
C ASP A 311 -55.76 -28.14 14.65
N LEU A 312 -56.79 -27.96 13.83
CA LEU A 312 -58.15 -28.42 14.07
C LEU A 312 -58.24 -29.88 13.62
N LEU A 313 -58.57 -30.78 14.55
CA LEU A 313 -59.42 -31.96 14.36
C LEU A 313 -59.82 -32.50 15.74
#